data_AF-A0A0F0CMT7-F1
#
_entry.id   AF-A0A0F0CMT7-F1
#
_cell.length_a   1.000
_cell.length_b   1.000
_cell.length_c   1.000
_cell.angle_alpha   90.00
_cell.angle_beta   90.00
_cell.angle_gamma   90.00
#
_symmetry.space_group_name_H-M   'P 1'
#
loop_
_entity.id
_entity.type
_entity.pdbx_description
1 polymer ?
#
loop_
_entity_poly.entity_id
_entity_poly.type
_entity_poly.pdbx_seq_one_letter_code
_entity_poly.pdbx_strand_id
1 'polypeptide(L)'
;MIYSAHGTTTAYLEIYEKKIGLSVGKSYFQNSTEIADGEWHHVVAVMERDKGITIYVDGIGETGGAPESTDLQFTSDIFFGKYSGGGYYWNGALADIKIYNRAITDDEVLSVYSGINETSQGLIGKWHESNAAGSSIVDTISGNDARLYGAIPSGDLNTVVSSEMDSFFLMKSEILDEQNKITENNLPTDDLTKIFVK
;
A
#
# COMPACT_ATOMS: atom_id res chain seq x y z
N MET A 1 1.30 4.43 7.98
CA MET A 1 2.34 4.09 6.98
C MET A 1 1.85 2.91 6.15
N ILE A 2 1.67 3.08 4.85
CA ILE A 2 1.07 2.08 3.95
C ILE A 2 2.09 1.01 3.56
N TYR A 3 3.29 1.43 3.17
CA TYR A 3 4.40 0.56 2.80
C TYR A 3 5.67 1.05 3.48
N SER A 4 6.54 0.14 3.92
CA SER A 4 7.90 0.48 4.28
C SER A 4 8.87 -0.67 4.03
N ALA A 5 10.09 -0.32 3.63
CA ALA A 5 11.19 -1.25 3.45
C ALA A 5 12.51 -0.56 3.78
N HIS A 6 13.47 -1.32 4.34
CA HIS A 6 14.83 -0.84 4.57
C HIS A 6 15.87 -1.75 3.91
N GLY A 7 16.95 -1.12 3.50
CA GLY A 7 18.24 -1.76 3.36
C GLY A 7 19.32 -0.71 3.31
N THR A 8 19.97 -0.54 2.16
CA THR A 8 20.92 0.59 1.96
C THR A 8 20.22 1.94 2.00
N THR A 9 18.97 1.95 1.54
CA THR A 9 18.08 3.10 1.49
C THR A 9 16.72 2.71 2.06
N THR A 10 16.09 3.62 2.81
CA THR A 10 14.71 3.45 3.28
C THR A 10 13.75 3.89 2.18
N ALA A 11 12.71 3.11 1.93
CA ALA A 11 11.56 3.53 1.14
C ALA A 11 10.29 3.40 1.97
N TYR A 12 9.41 4.39 1.92
CA TYR A 12 8.09 4.30 2.56
C TYR A 12 7.01 5.09 1.81
N LEU A 13 5.80 4.55 1.81
CA LEU A 13 4.59 5.18 1.27
C LEU A 13 3.67 5.53 2.42
N GLU A 14 3.22 6.78 2.50
CA GLU A 14 2.41 7.29 3.58
C GLU A 14 1.20 8.08 3.09
N ILE A 15 0.25 8.27 4.00
CA ILE A 15 -0.66 9.41 3.93
C ILE A 15 -0.16 10.47 4.90
N TYR A 16 -0.03 11.69 4.41
CA TYR A 16 0.22 12.88 5.19
C TYR A 16 -0.74 13.97 4.71
N GLU A 17 -1.43 14.66 5.62
CA GLU A 17 -2.43 15.69 5.27
C GLU A 17 -3.42 15.23 4.17
N LYS A 18 -3.94 14.01 4.32
CA LYS A 18 -4.86 13.34 3.40
C LYS A 18 -4.32 12.97 2.01
N LYS A 19 -3.04 13.18 1.73
CA LYS A 19 -2.42 12.96 0.41
C LYS A 19 -1.36 11.86 0.47
N ILE A 20 -1.10 11.22 -0.67
CA ILE A 20 -0.06 10.19 -0.77
C ILE A 20 1.32 10.82 -0.90
N GLY A 21 2.25 10.35 -0.06
CA GLY A 21 3.67 10.68 -0.14
C GLY A 21 4.53 9.43 -0.29
N LEU A 22 5.55 9.49 -1.15
CA LEU A 22 6.62 8.50 -1.23
C LEU A 22 7.93 9.15 -0.81
N SER A 23 8.64 8.47 0.10
CA SER A 23 10.03 8.76 0.42
C SER A 23 10.91 7.62 -0.07
N VAL A 24 12.02 7.95 -0.74
CA VAL A 24 13.08 7.03 -1.12
C VAL A 24 14.42 7.71 -0.80
N GLY A 25 15.05 7.27 0.28
CA GLY A 25 16.31 7.87 0.74
C GLY A 25 16.17 9.33 1.11
N LYS A 26 16.76 10.21 0.30
CA LYS A 26 16.66 11.66 0.47
C LYS A 26 15.59 12.30 -0.42
N SER A 27 15.03 11.53 -1.36
CA SER A 27 13.96 12.00 -2.23
C SER A 27 12.63 11.84 -1.54
N TYR A 28 11.79 12.88 -1.61
CA TYR A 28 10.43 12.85 -1.14
C TYR A 28 9.55 13.58 -2.14
N PHE A 29 8.39 13.01 -2.42
CA PHE A 29 7.34 13.66 -3.19
C PHE A 29 5.99 13.30 -2.61
N GLN A 30 5.11 14.29 -2.53
CA GLN A 30 3.72 14.14 -2.14
C GLN A 30 2.86 14.61 -3.31
N ASN A 31 1.90 13.77 -3.70
CA ASN A 31 0.92 14.11 -4.72
C ASN A 31 -0.03 15.23 -4.20
N SER A 32 -0.66 15.95 -5.12
CA SER A 32 -1.57 17.06 -4.77
C SER A 32 -3.00 16.63 -4.40
N THR A 33 -3.40 15.40 -4.75
CA THR A 33 -4.76 14.85 -4.55
C THR A 33 -5.00 14.39 -3.11
N GLU A 34 -6.04 14.90 -2.48
CA GLU A 34 -6.53 14.37 -1.21
C GLU A 34 -7.31 13.08 -1.47
N ILE A 35 -6.88 11.97 -0.85
CA ILE A 35 -7.46 10.63 -1.04
C ILE A 35 -7.91 9.99 0.28
N ALA A 36 -7.66 10.65 1.42
CA ALA A 36 -8.15 10.18 2.72
C ALA A 36 -9.58 10.64 2.96
N ASP A 37 -10.49 10.14 2.13
CA ASP A 37 -11.90 10.56 2.07
C ASP A 37 -12.90 9.43 2.38
N GLY A 38 -12.43 8.19 2.55
CA GLY A 38 -13.28 7.03 2.83
C GLY A 38 -13.44 6.06 1.65
N GLU A 39 -13.06 6.51 0.45
CA GLU A 39 -13.25 5.80 -0.80
C GLU A 39 -12.03 4.96 -1.18
N TRP A 40 -12.21 4.05 -2.13
CA TRP A 40 -11.11 3.29 -2.72
C TRP A 40 -10.39 4.12 -3.77
N HIS A 41 -9.08 4.26 -3.60
CA HIS A 41 -8.21 4.85 -4.59
C HIS A 41 -7.20 3.86 -5.11
N HIS A 42 -6.96 3.89 -6.42
CA HIS A 42 -5.85 3.18 -7.02
C HIS A 42 -4.58 4.03 -6.90
N VAL A 43 -3.58 3.53 -6.18
CA VAL A 43 -2.32 4.24 -5.93
C VAL A 43 -1.15 3.46 -6.50
N VAL A 44 -0.35 4.14 -7.33
CA VAL A 44 0.93 3.64 -7.83
C VAL A 44 2.01 4.65 -7.49
N ALA A 45 3.12 4.19 -6.94
CA ALA A 45 4.28 5.02 -6.68
C ALA A 45 5.52 4.46 -7.41
N VAL A 46 6.15 5.28 -8.23
CA VAL A 46 7.29 4.91 -9.08
C VAL A 46 8.48 5.77 -8.70
N MET A 47 9.62 5.13 -8.44
CA MET A 47 10.92 5.80 -8.36
C MET A 47 11.69 5.48 -9.65
N GLU A 48 11.88 6.48 -10.50
CA GLU A 48 12.69 6.35 -11.73
C GLU A 48 14.01 7.10 -11.57
N ARG A 49 15.11 6.41 -11.84
CA ARG A 49 16.50 6.85 -11.60
C ARG A 49 16.78 8.30 -12.01
N ASP A 50 16.30 8.70 -13.19
CA ASP A 50 16.62 9.99 -13.80
C ASP A 50 15.48 11.03 -13.68
N LYS A 51 14.25 10.58 -13.39
CA LYS A 51 13.07 11.47 -13.33
C LYS A 51 12.63 11.82 -11.91
N GLY A 52 13.03 11.03 -10.92
CA GLY A 52 12.54 11.19 -9.55
C GLY A 52 11.33 10.30 -9.28
N ILE A 53 10.39 10.82 -8.51
CA ILE A 53 9.22 10.09 -8.04
C ILE A 53 8.00 10.49 -8.87
N THR A 54 7.26 9.51 -9.35
CA THR A 54 5.92 9.71 -9.91
C THR A 54 4.91 8.98 -9.05
N ILE A 55 3.87 9.69 -8.59
CA ILE A 55 2.74 9.11 -7.84
C ILE A 55 1.51 9.24 -8.73
N TYR A 56 0.83 8.12 -8.96
CA TYR A 56 -0.45 8.07 -9.64
C TYR A 56 -1.56 7.83 -8.63
N VAL A 57 -2.61 8.64 -8.72
CA VAL A 57 -3.87 8.43 -8.03
C VAL A 57 -4.94 8.27 -9.10
N ASP A 58 -5.64 7.15 -9.09
CA ASP A 58 -6.72 6.84 -10.03
C ASP A 58 -6.32 6.99 -11.50
N GLY A 59 -5.10 6.55 -11.80
CA GLY A 59 -4.50 6.59 -13.14
C GLY A 59 -3.90 7.95 -13.55
N ILE A 60 -4.04 8.99 -12.71
CA ILE A 60 -3.49 10.33 -12.99
C ILE A 60 -2.16 10.51 -12.25
N GLY A 61 -1.08 10.69 -13.01
CA GLY A 61 0.28 10.80 -12.50
C GLY A 61 0.74 12.23 -12.24
N GLU A 62 1.42 12.43 -11.11
CA GLU A 62 2.19 13.63 -10.82
C GLU A 62 3.64 13.26 -10.56
N THR A 63 4.58 14.02 -11.13
CA THR A 63 6.02 13.78 -10.97
C THR A 63 6.68 14.89 -10.18
N GLY A 64 7.55 14.51 -9.25
CA GLY A 64 8.39 15.42 -8.49
C GLY A 64 9.44 14.65 -7.69
N GLY A 65 9.91 15.25 -6.59
CA GLY A 65 11.05 14.71 -5.85
C GLY A 65 12.35 14.78 -6.66
N ALA A 66 13.46 14.48 -5.99
CA ALA A 66 14.75 14.42 -6.66
C ALA A 66 14.99 13.04 -7.29
N PRO A 67 15.74 12.96 -8.40
CA PRO A 67 16.32 11.71 -8.86
C PRO A 67 17.13 11.02 -7.75
N GLU A 68 17.05 9.69 -7.69
CA GLU A 68 17.84 8.84 -6.80
C GLU A 68 18.50 7.76 -7.66
N SER A 69 19.82 7.77 -7.68
CA SER A 69 20.62 6.92 -8.57
C SER A 69 21.26 5.74 -7.84
N THR A 70 21.01 5.60 -6.55
CA THR A 70 21.43 4.42 -5.82
C THR A 70 20.51 3.25 -6.14
N ASP A 71 21.07 2.07 -6.37
CA ASP A 71 20.28 0.86 -6.48
C ASP A 71 19.52 0.62 -5.17
N LEU A 72 18.20 0.43 -5.28
CA LEU A 72 17.38 0.10 -4.13
C LEU A 72 17.58 -1.37 -3.78
N GLN A 73 18.27 -1.61 -2.67
CA GLN A 73 18.45 -2.93 -2.09
C GLN A 73 17.79 -2.94 -0.72
N PHE A 74 16.71 -3.70 -0.60
CA PHE A 74 16.06 -3.95 0.69
C PHE A 74 16.66 -5.22 1.29
N THR A 75 17.15 -5.11 2.51
CA THR A 75 17.81 -6.21 3.24
C THR A 75 17.02 -6.63 4.48
N SER A 76 15.92 -5.96 4.77
CA SER A 76 14.97 -6.31 5.82
C SER A 76 13.64 -6.76 5.23
N ASP A 77 12.78 -7.27 6.10
CA ASP A 77 11.38 -7.50 5.76
C ASP A 77 10.73 -6.22 5.22
N ILE A 78 9.84 -6.42 4.26
CA ILE A 78 8.93 -5.42 3.74
C ILE A 78 7.66 -5.45 4.58
N PHE A 79 7.13 -4.28 4.91
CA PHE A 79 5.88 -4.17 5.65
C PHE A 79 4.83 -3.43 4.85
N PHE A 80 3.62 -3.99 4.88
CA PHE A 80 2.39 -3.30 4.49
C PHE A 80 1.63 -2.96 5.77
N GLY A 81 1.14 -1.73 5.87
CA GLY A 81 0.32 -1.24 6.97
C GLY A 81 1.07 -0.84 8.24
N LYS A 82 2.41 -0.78 8.22
CA LYS A 82 3.20 -0.18 9.32
C LYS A 82 4.53 0.36 8.83
N TYR A 83 5.14 1.22 9.64
CA TYR A 83 6.54 1.60 9.49
C TYR A 83 7.43 0.58 10.18
N SER A 84 8.42 0.09 9.47
CA SER A 84 9.46 -0.82 9.95
C SER A 84 10.24 -0.30 11.16
N GLY A 85 10.43 1.01 11.29
CA GLY A 85 11.04 1.63 12.48
C GLY A 85 10.13 1.68 13.71
N GLY A 86 8.87 1.22 13.60
CA GLY A 86 7.89 1.22 14.68
C GLY A 86 7.10 2.53 14.80
N GLY A 87 6.08 2.53 15.67
CA GLY A 87 5.35 3.74 16.08
C GLY A 87 4.34 4.32 15.09
N TYR A 88 4.37 3.90 13.82
CA TYR A 88 3.43 4.37 12.79
C TYR A 88 2.71 3.20 12.13
N TYR A 89 1.39 3.20 12.24
CA TYR A 89 0.54 2.16 11.67
C TYR A 89 -0.42 2.75 10.65
N TRP A 90 -0.90 1.91 9.74
CA TRP A 90 -1.94 2.26 8.78
C TRP A 90 -3.31 1.90 9.35
N ASN A 91 -4.21 2.87 9.32
CA ASN A 91 -5.60 2.65 9.65
C ASN A 91 -6.45 2.76 8.38
N GLY A 92 -6.59 1.65 7.66
CA GLY A 92 -7.30 1.65 6.40
C GLY A 92 -7.38 0.28 5.74
N ALA A 93 -7.89 0.24 4.52
CA ALA A 93 -7.95 -0.99 3.72
C ALA A 93 -6.81 -1.04 2.71
N LEU A 94 -6.30 -2.24 2.42
CA LEU A 94 -5.35 -2.50 1.34
C LEU A 94 -5.82 -3.70 0.51
N ALA A 95 -5.74 -3.61 -0.81
CA ALA A 95 -6.07 -4.71 -1.72
C ALA A 95 -5.17 -4.74 -2.96
N ASP A 96 -5.04 -5.94 -3.56
CA ASP A 96 -4.31 -6.28 -4.80
C ASP A 96 -2.85 -5.78 -4.91
N ILE A 97 -2.14 -5.76 -3.77
CA ILE A 97 -0.79 -5.22 -3.64
C ILE A 97 0.19 -5.87 -4.62
N LYS A 98 0.93 -5.04 -5.38
CA LYS A 98 2.02 -5.48 -6.26
C LYS A 98 3.30 -4.69 -6.07
N ILE A 99 4.42 -5.32 -6.39
CA ILE A 99 5.75 -4.70 -6.44
C ILE A 99 6.43 -5.06 -7.75
N TYR A 100 6.98 -4.04 -8.42
CA TYR A 100 7.76 -4.18 -9.65
C TYR A 100 9.23 -3.82 -9.41
N ASN A 101 10.15 -4.52 -10.06
CA ASN A 101 11.59 -4.22 -10.03
C ASN A 101 12.04 -3.25 -11.15
N ARG A 102 11.09 -2.51 -11.72
CA ARG A 102 11.30 -1.49 -12.75
C ARG A 102 10.28 -0.38 -12.60
N ALA A 103 10.54 0.76 -13.25
CA ALA A 103 9.52 1.75 -13.47
C ALA A 103 8.43 1.19 -14.41
N ILE A 104 7.18 1.28 -13.96
CA ILE A 104 6.00 1.06 -14.81
C ILE A 104 5.61 2.37 -15.47
N THR A 105 5.17 2.27 -16.72
CA THR A 105 4.88 3.44 -17.57
C THR A 105 3.46 3.97 -17.34
N ASP A 106 3.22 5.22 -17.73
CA ASP A 106 1.91 5.87 -17.67
C ASP A 106 0.81 5.01 -18.34
N ASP A 107 1.10 4.44 -19.51
CA ASP A 107 0.18 3.55 -20.25
C ASP A 107 -0.10 2.24 -19.50
N GLU A 108 0.91 1.67 -18.85
CA GLU A 108 0.74 0.46 -18.03
C GLU A 108 -0.11 0.76 -16.81
N VAL A 109 0.14 1.88 -16.11
CA VAL A 109 -0.66 2.30 -14.96
C VAL A 109 -2.12 2.55 -15.37
N LEU A 110 -2.36 3.22 -16.49
CA LEU A 110 -3.70 3.49 -16.98
C LEU A 110 -4.45 2.21 -17.37
N SER A 111 -3.76 1.27 -18.04
CA SER A 111 -4.30 -0.05 -18.38
C SER A 111 -4.69 -0.84 -17.13
N VAL A 112 -3.84 -0.79 -16.11
CA VAL A 112 -4.01 -1.45 -14.82
C VAL A 112 -5.21 -0.86 -14.06
N TYR A 113 -5.29 0.47 -13.97
CA TYR A 113 -6.40 1.22 -13.37
C TYR A 113 -7.75 0.93 -14.06
N SER A 114 -7.75 0.93 -15.39
CA SER A 114 -8.96 0.70 -16.20
C SER A 114 -9.41 -0.77 -16.22
N GLY A 115 -8.69 -1.67 -15.55
CA GLY A 115 -9.00 -3.10 -15.52
C GLY A 115 -8.78 -3.81 -16.86
N ILE A 116 -8.00 -3.23 -17.79
CA ILE A 116 -7.82 -3.76 -19.14
C ILE A 116 -6.81 -4.90 -19.12
N ASN A 117 -5.58 -4.62 -18.70
CA ASN A 117 -4.48 -5.59 -18.64
C ASN A 117 -3.52 -5.25 -17.52
N GLU A 118 -2.96 -6.29 -16.90
CA GLU A 118 -1.84 -6.23 -15.98
C GLU A 118 -0.56 -6.65 -16.69
N THR A 119 0.51 -5.87 -16.50
CA THR A 119 1.85 -6.26 -16.99
C THR A 119 2.48 -7.23 -15.99
N SER A 120 2.94 -8.39 -16.47
CA SER A 120 3.77 -9.29 -15.65
C SER A 120 5.26 -8.94 -15.74
N GLN A 121 5.64 -8.04 -16.65
CA GLN A 121 7.03 -7.68 -16.85
C GLN A 121 7.57 -6.95 -15.62
N GLY A 122 8.60 -7.53 -15.01
CA GLY A 122 9.24 -6.97 -13.82
C GLY A 122 8.40 -7.06 -12.54
N LEU A 123 7.25 -7.75 -12.57
CA LEU A 123 6.48 -8.04 -11.37
C LEU A 123 7.27 -9.04 -10.50
N ILE A 124 7.50 -8.69 -9.24
CA ILE A 124 8.30 -9.49 -8.29
C ILE A 124 7.55 -9.86 -7.01
N GLY A 125 6.32 -9.39 -6.84
CA GLY A 125 5.44 -9.79 -5.75
C GLY A 125 4.02 -9.37 -6.05
N LYS A 126 3.05 -10.25 -5.75
CA LYS A 126 1.61 -9.98 -5.87
C LYS A 126 0.85 -10.65 -4.73
N TRP A 127 0.28 -9.84 -3.85
CA TRP A 127 -0.54 -10.25 -2.71
C TRP A 127 -1.98 -9.81 -2.93
N HIS A 128 -2.80 -10.76 -3.38
CA HIS A 128 -4.23 -10.58 -3.56
C HIS A 128 -4.98 -11.21 -2.38
N GLU A 129 -5.99 -10.53 -1.86
CA GLU A 129 -6.74 -10.92 -0.66
C GLU A 129 -7.44 -12.28 -0.80
N SER A 130 -7.88 -12.63 -2.02
CA SER A 130 -8.45 -13.96 -2.30
C SER A 130 -7.49 -15.12 -2.09
N ASN A 131 -6.19 -14.83 -1.94
CA ASN A 131 -5.14 -15.83 -1.69
C ASN A 131 -4.78 -15.94 -0.20
N ALA A 132 -5.61 -15.39 0.68
CA ALA A 132 -5.43 -15.54 2.11
C ALA A 132 -5.60 -17.00 2.56
N ALA A 133 -4.62 -17.49 3.32
CA ALA A 133 -4.61 -18.82 3.92
C ALA A 133 -4.23 -18.70 5.41
N GLY A 134 -5.24 -18.70 6.28
CA GLY A 134 -5.04 -18.46 7.71
C GLY A 134 -4.51 -17.05 7.97
N SER A 135 -3.35 -16.94 8.62
CA SER A 135 -2.68 -15.66 8.90
C SER A 135 -1.65 -15.26 7.84
N SER A 136 -1.77 -15.77 6.62
CA SER A 136 -0.88 -15.43 5.51
C SER A 136 -1.65 -15.05 4.26
N ILE A 137 -1.06 -14.23 3.40
CA ILE A 137 -1.52 -14.00 2.01
C ILE A 137 -0.43 -14.53 1.09
N VAL A 138 -0.80 -15.48 0.22
CA VAL A 138 0.15 -16.14 -0.68
C VAL A 138 0.60 -15.16 -1.77
N ASP A 139 1.91 -15.03 -1.94
CA ASP A 139 2.51 -14.35 -3.08
C ASP A 139 2.53 -15.27 -4.29
N THR A 140 1.76 -14.90 -5.31
CA THR A 140 1.61 -15.71 -6.53
C THR A 140 2.78 -15.60 -7.52
N ILE A 141 3.81 -14.82 -7.20
CA ILE A 141 4.91 -14.51 -8.11
C ILE A 141 6.25 -15.10 -7.65
N SER A 142 6.65 -14.82 -6.42
CA SER A 142 8.01 -15.12 -5.94
C SER A 142 8.07 -16.02 -4.70
N GLY A 143 6.92 -16.36 -4.12
CA GLY A 143 6.84 -17.14 -2.88
C GLY A 143 7.15 -16.33 -1.62
N ASN A 144 7.20 -15.01 -1.72
CA ASN A 144 7.37 -14.10 -0.58
C ASN A 144 6.02 -13.87 0.13
N ASP A 145 5.43 -14.93 0.68
CA ASP A 145 4.11 -14.87 1.32
C ASP A 145 4.08 -13.83 2.44
N ALA A 146 3.05 -12.98 2.46
CA ALA A 146 2.88 -11.97 3.49
C ALA A 146 2.27 -12.60 4.74
N ARG A 147 2.83 -12.30 5.91
CA ARG A 147 2.25 -12.69 7.21
C ARG A 147 1.43 -11.55 7.79
N LEU A 148 0.23 -11.88 8.26
CA LEU A 148 -0.73 -10.95 8.84
C LEU A 148 -0.49 -10.78 10.35
N TYR A 149 -0.47 -9.53 10.79
CA TYR A 149 -0.34 -9.13 12.19
C TYR A 149 -1.46 -8.14 12.51
N GLY A 150 -2.52 -8.59 13.20
CA GLY A 150 -3.70 -7.77 13.52
C GLY A 150 -4.62 -7.46 12.33
N ALA A 151 -4.18 -7.71 11.10
CA ALA A 151 -4.99 -7.63 9.90
C ALA A 151 -5.90 -8.85 9.75
N ILE A 152 -7.15 -8.63 9.34
CA ILE A 152 -8.18 -9.68 9.22
C ILE A 152 -8.52 -9.92 7.74
N PRO A 153 -8.20 -11.09 7.16
CA PRO A 153 -8.72 -11.59 5.87
C PRO A 153 -10.25 -11.56 5.83
N SER A 154 -10.89 -10.93 4.85
CA SER A 154 -12.32 -11.01 4.61
C SER A 154 -12.56 -11.17 3.12
N GLY A 155 -13.15 -12.30 2.74
CA GLY A 155 -13.46 -12.66 1.35
C GLY A 155 -14.92 -12.45 0.96
N ASP A 156 -15.75 -11.88 1.85
CA ASP A 156 -17.21 -11.79 1.62
C ASP A 156 -17.69 -10.35 1.51
N LEU A 157 -18.16 -10.00 0.31
CA LEU A 157 -18.71 -8.68 -0.02
C LEU A 157 -20.15 -8.46 0.51
N ASN A 158 -20.73 -9.38 1.32
CA ASN A 158 -22.19 -9.46 1.51
C ASN A 158 -22.75 -9.74 2.93
N THR A 159 -22.00 -9.75 4.03
CA THR A 159 -22.62 -9.90 5.37
C THR A 159 -22.87 -8.55 6.04
N VAL A 160 -23.96 -7.91 5.63
CA VAL A 160 -24.51 -6.68 6.21
C VAL A 160 -25.08 -6.97 7.61
N VAL A 161 -24.46 -6.43 8.68
CA VAL A 161 -25.22 -6.20 9.92
C VAL A 161 -25.90 -4.83 9.79
N SER A 162 -27.08 -4.89 9.17
CA SER A 162 -28.12 -3.88 8.97
C SER A 162 -27.82 -2.58 8.20
N SER A 163 -28.58 -2.46 7.09
CA SER A 163 -28.90 -1.32 6.23
C SER A 163 -27.75 -0.57 5.55
N GLU A 164 -27.28 -1.23 4.48
CA GLU A 164 -26.82 -0.67 3.19
C GLU A 164 -25.64 0.32 3.23
N MET A 165 -24.44 -0.21 3.49
CA MET A 165 -23.23 0.18 2.77
C MET A 165 -22.39 -1.06 2.47
N ASP A 166 -21.93 -1.12 1.22
CA ASP A 166 -21.24 -2.23 0.59
C ASP A 166 -19.97 -2.64 1.33
N SER A 167 -19.74 -3.95 1.40
CA SER A 167 -18.73 -4.56 2.25
C SER A 167 -17.32 -4.36 1.70
N PHE A 168 -16.37 -4.04 2.57
CA PHE A 168 -14.98 -3.75 2.23
C PHE A 168 -14.02 -4.55 3.12
N PHE A 169 -12.86 -4.90 2.56
CA PHE A 169 -11.72 -5.44 3.31
C PHE A 169 -11.17 -4.37 4.27
N LEU A 170 -10.77 -4.76 5.48
CA LEU A 170 -10.17 -3.88 6.48
C LEU A 170 -8.83 -4.46 6.90
N MET A 171 -7.73 -3.82 6.49
CA MET A 171 -6.43 -3.99 7.14
C MET A 171 -6.35 -2.98 8.29
N LYS A 172 -7.26 -3.09 9.27
CA LYS A 172 -7.10 -2.31 10.51
C LYS A 172 -5.82 -2.77 11.17
N SER A 173 -4.84 -1.88 11.31
CA SER A 173 -3.85 -2.08 12.36
C SER A 173 -4.60 -1.98 13.69
N GLU A 174 -4.92 -3.10 14.32
CA GLU A 174 -5.23 -3.07 15.74
C GLU A 174 -3.94 -2.67 16.45
N ILE A 175 -3.97 -1.56 17.19
CA ILE A 175 -2.87 -1.21 18.09
C ILE A 175 -2.82 -2.33 19.12
N LEU A 176 -1.82 -3.18 19.00
CA LEU A 176 -1.48 -4.18 19.99
C LEU A 176 -0.62 -3.51 21.06
N ASP A 177 -1.02 -3.65 22.32
CA ASP A 177 -0.13 -3.26 23.44
C ASP A 177 1.13 -4.15 23.46
N GLU A 178 2.09 -3.85 24.35
CA GLU A 178 3.32 -4.64 24.51
C GLU A 178 3.07 -6.12 24.86
N GLN A 179 1.81 -6.51 25.09
CA GLN A 179 1.35 -7.86 25.45
C GLN A 179 0.42 -8.46 24.37
N ASN A 180 0.34 -7.89 23.17
CA ASN A 180 -0.52 -8.35 22.07
C ASN A 180 -2.03 -8.32 22.36
N LYS A 181 -2.53 -7.35 23.14
CA LYS A 181 -3.97 -7.15 23.33
C LYS A 181 -4.50 -5.99 22.49
N ILE A 182 -5.73 -6.16 21.98
CA ILE A 182 -6.47 -5.18 21.17
C ILE A 182 -6.94 -4.03 22.07
N THR A 183 -6.60 -2.79 21.74
CA THR A 183 -7.16 -1.60 22.40
C THR A 183 -8.10 -0.82 21.46
N GLU A 184 -9.41 -0.97 21.62
CA GLU A 184 -10.44 -0.31 20.77
C GLU A 184 -10.69 1.16 21.13
N ASN A 185 -10.17 1.67 22.25
CA ASN A 185 -10.64 2.94 22.84
C ASN A 185 -9.68 4.10 22.56
N ASN A 186 -9.64 4.66 21.34
CA ASN A 186 -9.36 6.11 21.07
C ASN A 186 -9.20 6.54 19.58
N LEU A 187 -9.68 5.81 18.57
CA LEU A 187 -9.46 6.22 17.18
C LEU A 187 -10.68 6.95 16.58
N PRO A 188 -10.52 8.15 15.97
CA PRO A 188 -11.59 8.85 15.26
C PRO A 188 -12.17 7.98 14.15
N THR A 189 -13.49 7.90 14.07
CA THR A 189 -14.24 7.07 13.12
C THR A 189 -14.27 7.60 11.69
N ASP A 190 -13.73 8.80 11.45
CA ASP A 190 -14.03 9.59 10.26
C ASP A 190 -12.86 9.65 9.23
N ASP A 191 -11.78 8.88 9.45
CA ASP A 191 -10.53 8.93 8.63
C ASP A 191 -10.12 7.54 8.05
N LEU A 192 -11.05 6.62 7.84
CA LEU A 192 -10.74 5.30 7.26
C LEU A 192 -10.46 5.41 5.75
N THR A 193 -9.20 5.48 5.34
CA THR A 193 -8.84 5.51 3.91
C THR A 193 -8.73 4.09 3.34
N LYS A 194 -9.20 3.85 2.11
CA LYS A 194 -9.08 2.56 1.44
C LYS A 194 -8.17 2.70 0.22
N ILE A 195 -7.09 1.93 0.16
CA ILE A 195 -6.11 2.05 -0.91
C ILE A 195 -5.95 0.72 -1.63
N PHE A 196 -6.24 0.75 -2.92
CA PHE A 196 -5.94 -0.30 -3.87
C PHE A 196 -4.55 -0.02 -4.45
N VAL A 197 -3.58 -0.90 -4.21
CA VAL A 197 -2.21 -0.73 -4.75
C VAL A 197 -2.04 -1.78 -5.84
N LYS A 198 -2.11 -1.41 -7.12
CA LYS A 198 -2.04 -2.39 -8.22
C LYS A 198 -0.67 -2.48 -8.88
#